data_AF-A0A7C1HU98-F1
#
_entry.id   AF-A0A7C1HU98-F1
#
_cell.length_a   1.000
_cell.length_b   1.000
_cell.length_c   1.000
_cell.angle_alpha   90.00
_cell.angle_beta   90.00
_cell.angle_gamma   90.00
#
_symmetry.space_group_name_H-M   'P 1'
#
loop_
_entity.id
_entity.type
_entity.pdbx_description
1 polymer ?
#
loop_
_entity_poly.entity_id
_entity_poly.type
_entity_poly.pdbx_seq_one_letter_code
_entity_poly.pdbx_strand_id
1 'polypeptide(L)'
;MTIEDGVGTMVHSLSSIHTADLWEDAIIEISYVVSGVTCKAVFLFDVVLNKLEASVTDDDLKEYFPLLATEIWSGTSNYDDQIQEAFRMIKRDIKNKGKRPAMLIDGMQVRELVIFKTFEIIFFSFAKNEDSIWWTRYLEMKEKYKTAFEALRIKYDEDESGTIDSDEDETLGQVTLVR
;
A
#
# COMPACT_ATOMS: atom_id res chain seq x y z
N MET A 1 -6.50 15.57 24.69
CA MET A 1 -6.55 16.47 23.52
C MET A 1 -5.88 17.75 23.93
N THR A 2 -4.81 18.11 23.22
CA THR A 2 -4.06 19.34 23.47
C THR A 2 -4.16 20.18 22.21
N ILE A 3 -4.48 21.46 22.36
CA ILE A 3 -4.54 22.43 21.27
C ILE A 3 -3.31 23.31 21.45
N GLU A 4 -2.38 23.29 20.48
CA GLU A 4 -1.26 24.22 20.49
C GLU A 4 -1.73 25.61 20.07
N ASP A 5 -1.40 26.60 20.90
CA ASP A 5 -1.85 27.97 20.69
C ASP A 5 -1.20 28.55 19.43
N GLY A 6 -2.02 29.07 18.51
CA GLY A 6 -1.56 29.80 17.32
C GLY A 6 -1.30 28.99 16.04
N VAL A 7 -1.37 27.65 16.04
CA VAL A 7 -1.03 26.83 14.84
C VAL A 7 -2.22 26.05 14.26
N GLY A 8 -3.36 26.00 14.96
CA GLY A 8 -4.56 25.28 14.49
C GLY A 8 -4.41 23.75 14.49
N THR A 9 -3.38 23.22 15.15
CA THR A 9 -3.13 21.78 15.27
C THR A 9 -3.80 21.22 16.53
N MET A 10 -4.56 20.14 16.36
CA MET A 10 -5.16 19.38 17.46
C MET A 10 -4.52 18.01 17.53
N VAL A 11 -3.96 17.63 18.69
CA VAL A 11 -3.37 16.31 18.91
C VAL A 11 -4.22 15.52 19.89
N HIS A 12 -4.57 14.29 19.50
CA HIS A 12 -5.28 13.33 20.34
C HIS A 12 -4.60 11.97 20.26
N SER A 13 -4.27 11.38 21.40
CA SER A 13 -3.73 10.03 21.50
C SER A 13 -4.84 9.06 21.83
N LEU A 14 -4.99 8.01 21.04
CA LEU A 14 -5.87 6.89 21.38
C LEU A 14 -5.24 6.07 22.50
N SER A 15 -6.07 5.62 23.46
CA SER A 15 -5.66 4.61 24.43
C SER A 15 -5.83 3.21 23.86
N SER A 16 -5.15 2.22 24.46
CA SER A 16 -5.22 0.81 24.06
C SER A 16 -6.63 0.21 24.10
N ILE A 17 -7.56 0.81 24.85
CA ILE A 17 -8.97 0.37 24.91
C ILE A 17 -9.68 0.66 23.57
N HIS A 18 -9.31 1.73 22.86
CA HIS A 18 -9.91 2.11 21.58
C HIS A 18 -9.35 1.30 20.40
N THR A 19 -8.27 0.56 20.64
CA THR A 19 -7.56 -0.27 19.65
C THR A 19 -7.40 -1.69 20.18
N ALA A 20 -8.29 -2.13 21.08
CA ALA A 20 -8.21 -3.43 21.73
C ALA A 20 -8.59 -4.57 20.76
N ASP A 21 -9.55 -4.28 19.88
CA ASP A 21 -10.01 -5.20 18.85
C ASP A 21 -9.45 -4.76 17.49
N LEU A 22 -9.04 -5.73 16.69
CA LEU A 22 -8.66 -5.51 15.30
C LEU A 22 -9.93 -5.21 14.50
N TRP A 23 -9.90 -4.12 13.73
CA TRP A 23 -11.01 -3.78 12.83
C TRP A 23 -10.52 -2.90 11.68
N GLU A 24 -11.26 -2.92 10.58
CA GLU A 24 -11.01 -2.08 9.41
C GLU A 24 -12.03 -0.95 9.31
N ASP A 25 -11.67 0.10 8.60
CA ASP A 25 -12.55 1.23 8.28
C ASP A 25 -13.11 1.92 9.55
N ALA A 26 -12.29 1.93 10.60
CA ALA A 26 -12.51 2.58 11.88
C ALA A 26 -12.77 4.07 11.72
N ILE A 27 -13.79 4.60 12.38
CA ILE A 27 -14.10 6.03 12.29
C ILE A 27 -13.66 6.76 13.56
N ILE A 28 -12.78 7.75 13.40
CA ILE A 28 -12.56 8.79 14.42
C ILE A 28 -13.33 10.02 13.98
N GLU A 29 -14.34 10.38 14.75
CA GLU A 29 -15.02 11.67 14.62
C GLU A 29 -14.55 12.62 15.72
N ILE A 30 -13.93 13.74 15.34
CA ILE A 30 -13.58 14.83 16.24
C ILE A 30 -14.56 15.97 16.00
N SER A 31 -15.44 16.20 16.98
CA SER A 31 -16.32 17.38 17.00
C SER A 31 -15.63 18.54 17.73
N TYR A 32 -15.58 19.72 17.12
CA TYR A 32 -14.95 20.91 17.68
C TYR A 32 -15.71 22.18 17.30
N VAL A 33 -15.50 23.29 18.02
CA VAL A 33 -16.22 24.56 17.79
C VAL A 33 -15.26 25.64 17.33
N VAL A 34 -15.54 26.28 16.20
CA VAL A 34 -14.80 27.45 15.67
C VAL A 34 -15.76 28.63 15.56
N SER A 35 -15.48 29.71 16.28
CA SER A 35 -16.29 30.95 16.23
C SER A 35 -17.79 30.72 16.46
N GLY A 36 -18.15 29.78 17.34
CA GLY A 36 -19.55 29.43 17.66
C GLY A 36 -20.20 28.45 16.68
N VAL A 37 -19.50 28.00 15.65
CA VAL A 37 -19.97 26.96 14.71
C VAL A 37 -19.35 25.62 15.07
N THR A 38 -20.19 24.58 15.21
CA THR A 38 -19.71 23.21 15.39
C THR A 38 -19.24 22.64 14.06
N CYS A 39 -17.99 22.21 14.02
CA CYS A 39 -17.34 21.53 12.91
C CYS A 39 -17.04 20.08 13.29
N LYS A 40 -16.81 19.25 12.27
CA LYS A 40 -16.42 17.85 12.42
C LYS A 40 -15.23 17.54 11.53
N ALA A 41 -14.24 16.83 12.09
CA ALA A 41 -13.21 16.15 11.33
C ALA A 41 -13.44 14.65 11.45
N VAL A 42 -13.46 13.95 10.31
CA VAL A 42 -13.66 12.51 10.25
C VAL A 42 -12.41 11.88 9.65
N PHE A 43 -11.85 10.91 10.35
CA PHE A 43 -10.71 10.13 9.90
C PHE A 43 -11.10 8.66 9.84
N LEU A 44 -10.58 7.98 8.83
CA LEU A 44 -10.65 6.53 8.70
C LEU A 44 -9.29 5.95 9.02
N PHE A 45 -9.26 4.86 9.79
CA PHE A 45 -8.03 4.13 10.08
C PHE A 45 -8.32 2.63 10.23
N ASP A 46 -7.27 1.82 10.25
CA ASP A 46 -7.39 0.38 10.53
C ASP A 46 -6.63 0.08 11.83
N VAL A 47 -7.18 -0.82 12.65
CA VAL A 47 -6.48 -1.38 13.81
C VAL A 47 -5.97 -2.75 13.40
N VAL A 48 -4.65 -2.88 13.34
CA VAL A 48 -3.93 -4.02 12.76
C VAL A 48 -2.86 -4.50 13.73
N LEU A 49 -2.55 -5.81 13.72
CA LEU A 49 -1.44 -6.37 14.52
C LEU A 49 -0.09 -5.84 14.04
N ASN A 50 0.10 -5.88 12.72
CA ASN A 50 1.31 -5.42 12.07
C ASN A 50 0.95 -4.41 10.99
N LYS A 51 1.59 -3.25 11.04
CA LYS A 51 1.46 -2.27 9.97
C LYS A 51 2.21 -2.82 8.74
N LEU A 52 1.47 -3.11 7.69
CA LEU A 52 2.08 -3.45 6.42
C LEU A 52 2.73 -2.20 5.81
N GLU A 53 4.06 -2.23 5.70
CA GLU A 53 4.85 -1.16 5.10
C GLU A 53 5.46 -1.62 3.77
N ALA A 54 5.72 -0.66 2.88
CA ALA A 54 6.46 -0.94 1.65
C ALA A 54 7.92 -1.27 2.03
N SER A 55 8.36 -2.49 1.73
CA SER A 55 9.74 -2.93 1.97
C SER A 55 10.71 -2.53 0.85
N VAL A 56 10.21 -1.92 -0.22
CA VAL A 56 10.99 -1.51 -1.40
C VAL A 56 11.60 -0.14 -1.20
N THR A 57 12.86 -0.02 -1.58
CA THR A 57 13.66 1.20 -1.57
C THR A 57 14.14 1.54 -2.99
N ASP A 58 14.68 2.74 -3.16
CA ASP A 58 15.28 3.14 -4.44
C ASP A 58 16.46 2.24 -4.86
N ASP A 59 17.19 1.68 -3.90
CA ASP A 59 18.31 0.80 -4.20
C ASP A 59 17.84 -0.52 -4.80
N ASP A 60 16.68 -1.03 -4.36
CA ASP A 60 16.02 -2.18 -4.98
C ASP A 60 15.63 -1.86 -6.44
N LEU A 61 15.11 -0.65 -6.71
CA LEU A 61 14.80 -0.24 -8.08
C LEU A 61 16.06 -0.16 -8.96
N LYS A 62 17.17 0.34 -8.42
CA LYS A 62 18.46 0.40 -9.14
C LYS A 62 19.02 -0.98 -9.44
N GLU A 63 18.79 -1.97 -8.57
CA GLU A 63 19.20 -3.35 -8.85
C GLU A 63 18.46 -3.91 -10.08
N TYR A 64 17.15 -3.68 -10.17
CA TYR A 64 16.33 -4.15 -11.29
C TYR A 64 16.57 -3.36 -12.58
N PHE A 65 16.83 -2.06 -12.48
CA PHE A 65 17.08 -1.20 -13.62
C PHE A 65 18.27 -0.25 -13.35
N PRO A 66 19.52 -0.71 -13.51
CA PRO A 66 20.71 0.06 -13.13
C PRO A 66 20.86 1.41 -13.83
N LEU A 67 20.32 1.52 -15.05
CA LEU A 67 20.39 2.74 -15.86
C LEU A 67 19.22 3.70 -15.61
N LEU A 68 18.38 3.46 -14.60
CA LEU A 68 17.13 4.21 -14.38
C LEU A 68 17.40 5.70 -14.18
N ALA A 69 18.36 6.00 -13.30
CA ALA A 69 18.75 7.36 -12.97
C ALA A 69 19.32 8.12 -14.17
N THR A 70 19.97 7.42 -15.11
CA THR A 70 20.57 8.03 -16.30
C THR A 70 19.59 8.17 -17.48
N GLU A 71 18.63 7.25 -17.61
CA GLU A 71 17.73 7.22 -18.78
C GLU A 71 16.45 8.04 -18.59
N ILE A 72 16.03 8.27 -17.34
CA ILE A 72 14.70 8.84 -17.05
C ILE A 72 14.76 10.34 -16.73
N TRP A 73 15.53 10.75 -15.72
CA TRP A 73 15.68 12.17 -15.40
C TRP A 73 16.99 12.46 -14.69
N SER A 74 17.79 13.37 -15.26
CA SER A 74 18.87 14.04 -14.55
C SER A 74 18.27 15.04 -13.54
N GLY A 75 17.92 14.58 -12.33
CA GLY A 75 17.43 15.48 -11.27
C GLY A 75 16.52 14.86 -10.21
N THR A 76 15.97 13.67 -10.44
CA THR A 76 15.19 12.96 -9.40
C THR A 76 16.14 12.23 -8.46
N SER A 77 16.04 12.53 -7.17
CA SER A 77 16.88 11.93 -6.13
C SER A 77 16.31 10.64 -5.54
N ASN A 78 14.99 10.46 -5.57
CA ASN A 78 14.29 9.30 -5.03
C ASN A 78 12.95 9.03 -5.75
N TYR A 79 12.40 7.83 -5.59
CA TYR A 79 11.13 7.40 -6.16
C TYR A 79 10.10 7.00 -5.08
N ASP A 80 10.26 7.50 -3.85
CA ASP A 80 9.40 7.14 -2.72
C ASP A 80 7.92 7.40 -3.02
N ASP A 81 7.58 8.55 -3.63
CA ASP A 81 6.19 8.85 -4.01
C ASP A 81 5.58 7.77 -4.93
N GLN A 82 6.35 7.27 -5.91
CA GLN A 82 5.92 6.22 -6.81
C GLN A 82 5.84 4.86 -6.10
N ILE A 83 6.77 4.57 -5.18
CA ILE A 83 6.76 3.36 -4.35
C ILE A 83 5.52 3.35 -3.45
N GLN A 84 5.23 4.45 -2.77
CA GLN A 84 4.06 4.57 -1.90
C GLN A 84 2.75 4.47 -2.68
N GLU A 85 2.67 5.07 -3.87
CA GLU A 85 1.51 4.94 -4.75
C GLU A 85 1.34 3.51 -5.27
N ALA A 86 2.42 2.86 -5.71
CA ALA A 86 2.40 1.46 -6.13
C ALA A 86 1.88 0.55 -5.02
N PHE A 87 2.41 0.73 -3.81
CA PHE A 87 2.00 -0.03 -2.64
C PHE A 87 0.53 0.22 -2.26
N ARG A 88 0.04 1.46 -2.36
CA ARG A 88 -1.38 1.80 -2.18
C ARG A 88 -2.27 1.07 -3.20
N MET A 89 -1.87 1.04 -4.48
CA MET A 89 -2.61 0.33 -5.52
C MET A 89 -2.67 -1.18 -5.25
N ILE A 90 -1.57 -1.78 -4.81
CA ILE A 90 -1.51 -3.21 -4.48
C ILE A 90 -2.44 -3.54 -3.32
N LYS A 91 -2.43 -2.75 -2.25
CA LYS A 91 -3.37 -2.93 -1.13
C LYS A 91 -4.83 -2.90 -1.61
N ARG A 92 -5.16 -1.99 -2.52
CA ARG A 92 -6.50 -1.91 -3.12
C ARG A 92 -6.80 -3.15 -3.96
N ASP A 93 -5.86 -3.64 -4.77
CA ASP A 93 -6.05 -4.82 -5.61
C ASP A 93 -6.24 -6.09 -4.76
N ILE A 94 -5.53 -6.21 -3.64
CA ILE A 94 -5.73 -7.27 -2.63
C ILE A 94 -7.12 -7.15 -1.99
N LYS A 95 -7.54 -5.94 -1.59
CA LYS A 95 -8.91 -5.69 -1.06
C LYS A 95 -9.99 -6.07 -2.09
N ASN A 96 -9.77 -5.77 -3.37
CA ASN A 96 -10.68 -6.13 -4.46
C ASN A 96 -10.78 -7.64 -4.70
N LYS A 97 -9.79 -8.43 -4.25
CA LYS A 97 -9.84 -9.91 -4.22
C LYS A 97 -10.57 -10.45 -2.97
N GLY A 98 -11.14 -9.58 -2.15
CA GLY A 98 -11.82 -9.94 -0.90
C GLY A 98 -10.88 -10.28 0.25
N LYS A 99 -9.61 -9.87 0.14
CA LYS A 99 -8.56 -10.18 1.13
C LYS A 99 -8.11 -8.92 1.84
N ARG A 100 -7.77 -9.02 3.13
CA ARG A 100 -7.42 -7.90 4.02
C ARG A 100 -5.91 -7.66 4.04
N PRO A 101 -5.34 -6.61 3.40
CA PRO A 101 -3.89 -6.44 3.31
C PRO A 101 -3.18 -6.34 4.67
N ALA A 102 -3.91 -5.94 5.72
CA ALA A 102 -3.41 -5.86 7.09
C ALA A 102 -3.01 -7.21 7.70
N MET A 103 -3.54 -8.32 7.19
CA MET A 103 -3.25 -9.67 7.70
C MET A 103 -1.99 -10.27 7.04
N LEU A 104 -1.36 -9.52 6.13
CA LEU A 104 -0.05 -9.87 5.62
C LEU A 104 0.97 -9.61 6.74
N ILE A 105 1.54 -10.69 7.28
CA ILE A 105 2.57 -10.54 8.33
C ILE A 105 3.85 -9.88 7.76
N ASP A 106 4.18 -10.13 6.50
CA ASP A 106 5.44 -9.66 5.90
C ASP A 106 5.23 -8.95 4.55
N GLY A 107 5.61 -7.68 4.50
CA GLY A 107 5.62 -6.87 3.28
C GLY A 107 6.57 -7.39 2.20
N MET A 108 7.53 -8.26 2.55
CA MET A 108 8.38 -8.95 1.58
C MET A 108 7.58 -9.83 0.61
N GLN A 109 6.43 -10.37 1.03
CA GLN A 109 5.59 -11.20 0.17
C GLN A 109 5.08 -10.43 -1.06
N VAL A 110 4.94 -9.11 -0.95
CA VAL A 110 4.50 -8.24 -2.06
C VAL A 110 5.64 -7.42 -2.66
N ARG A 111 6.90 -7.63 -2.25
CA ARG A 111 8.05 -6.82 -2.68
C ARG A 111 8.18 -6.75 -4.20
N GLU A 112 8.15 -7.88 -4.89
CA GLU A 112 8.27 -7.91 -6.35
C GLU A 112 7.10 -7.21 -7.05
N LEU A 113 5.89 -7.33 -6.50
CA LEU A 113 4.72 -6.62 -7.02
C LEU A 113 4.90 -5.11 -6.90
N VAL A 114 5.40 -4.63 -5.76
CA VAL A 114 5.66 -3.21 -5.52
C VAL A 114 6.70 -2.73 -6.53
N ILE A 115 7.77 -3.48 -6.78
CA ILE A 115 8.78 -3.14 -7.79
C ILE A 115 8.15 -3.02 -9.18
N PHE A 116 7.41 -4.04 -9.65
CA PHE A 116 6.80 -4.02 -10.98
C PHE A 116 5.77 -2.89 -11.13
N LYS A 117 4.93 -2.67 -10.12
CA LYS A 117 3.94 -1.58 -10.14
C LYS A 117 4.60 -0.21 -10.08
N THR A 118 5.71 -0.06 -9.36
CA THR A 118 6.49 1.18 -9.32
C THR A 118 7.05 1.50 -10.71
N PHE A 119 7.65 0.52 -11.38
CA PHE A 119 8.13 0.72 -12.75
C PHE A 119 7.00 0.95 -13.76
N GLU A 120 5.84 0.31 -13.59
CA GLU A 120 4.65 0.59 -14.40
C GLU A 120 4.28 2.08 -14.32
N ILE A 121 4.20 2.63 -13.10
CA ILE A 121 3.89 4.06 -12.86
C ILE A 121 4.96 4.97 -13.47
N ILE A 122 6.23 4.67 -13.21
CA ILE A 122 7.35 5.45 -13.74
C ILE A 122 7.31 5.43 -15.27
N PHE A 123 7.36 4.27 -15.93
CA PHE A 123 7.45 4.20 -17.38
C PHE A 123 6.22 4.79 -18.08
N PHE A 124 5.03 4.63 -17.51
CA PHE A 124 3.82 5.27 -18.04
C PHE A 124 3.94 6.80 -18.04
N SER A 125 4.50 7.40 -16.99
CA SER A 125 4.69 8.86 -16.92
C SER A 125 5.64 9.41 -17.99
N PHE A 126 6.56 8.58 -18.52
CA PHE A 126 7.50 8.95 -19.60
C PHE A 126 7.00 8.57 -21.01
N ALA A 127 5.94 7.77 -21.10
CA ALA A 127 5.36 7.38 -22.38
C ALA A 127 4.62 8.56 -23.02
N LYS A 128 5.22 9.16 -24.04
CA LYS A 128 4.61 10.26 -24.82
C LYS A 128 3.55 9.78 -25.80
N ASN A 129 3.70 8.57 -26.31
CA ASN A 129 2.83 7.89 -27.26
C ASN A 129 3.07 6.38 -27.20
N GLU A 130 2.23 5.61 -27.88
CA GLU A 130 2.27 4.14 -27.88
C GLU A 130 3.49 3.54 -28.60
N ASP A 131 4.15 4.31 -29.47
CA ASP A 131 5.34 3.86 -30.20
C ASP A 131 6.66 4.10 -29.44
N SER A 132 6.59 4.74 -28.27
CA SER A 132 7.74 5.04 -27.43
C SER A 132 8.29 3.78 -26.75
N ILE A 133 9.61 3.69 -26.60
CA ILE A 133 10.26 2.64 -25.80
C ILE A 133 9.70 2.58 -24.36
N TRP A 134 9.31 3.73 -23.81
CA TRP A 134 8.72 3.82 -22.48
C TRP A 134 7.33 3.19 -22.40
N TRP A 135 6.55 3.26 -23.49
CA TRP A 135 5.27 2.58 -23.57
C TRP A 135 5.44 1.07 -23.60
N THR A 136 6.39 0.57 -24.41
CA THR A 136 6.72 -0.86 -24.44
C THR A 136 7.13 -1.37 -23.06
N ARG A 137 8.04 -0.65 -22.38
CA ARG A 137 8.48 -1.00 -21.02
C ARG A 137 7.34 -0.94 -20.00
N TYR A 138 6.45 0.04 -20.10
CA TYR A 138 5.23 0.10 -19.28
C TYR A 138 4.37 -1.16 -19.47
N LEU A 139 4.09 -1.57 -20.71
CA LEU A 139 3.31 -2.76 -21.00
C LEU A 139 3.97 -4.04 -20.46
N GLU A 140 5.29 -4.15 -20.59
CA GLU A 140 6.05 -5.27 -20.03
C GLU A 140 5.93 -5.36 -18.50
N MET A 141 6.07 -4.23 -17.80
CA MET A 141 5.95 -4.20 -16.33
C MET A 141 4.52 -4.48 -15.87
N LYS A 142 3.53 -3.96 -16.60
CA LYS A 142 2.12 -4.23 -16.36
C LYS A 142 1.80 -5.72 -16.46
N GLU A 143 2.34 -6.40 -17.47
CA GLU A 143 2.11 -7.85 -17.65
C GLU A 143 2.85 -8.67 -16.59
N LYS A 144 4.10 -8.29 -16.23
CA LYS A 144 4.83 -8.91 -15.11
C LYS A 144 4.08 -8.75 -13.80
N TYR A 145 3.59 -7.56 -13.50
CA TYR A 145 2.76 -7.29 -12.33
C TYR A 145 1.54 -8.20 -12.30
N LYS A 146 0.77 -8.25 -13.40
CA LYS A 146 -0.44 -9.06 -13.49
C LYS A 146 -0.14 -10.55 -13.27
N THR A 147 0.88 -11.07 -13.94
CA THR A 147 1.28 -12.48 -13.84
C THR A 147 1.71 -12.81 -12.41
N ALA A 148 2.56 -11.97 -11.81
CA ALA A 148 3.01 -12.16 -10.44
C ALA A 148 1.86 -12.03 -9.43
N PHE A 149 0.91 -11.12 -9.66
CA PHE A 149 -0.23 -10.92 -8.78
C PHE A 149 -1.21 -12.10 -8.82
N GLU A 150 -1.47 -12.66 -10.00
CA GLU A 150 -2.31 -13.85 -10.18
C GLU A 150 -1.64 -15.12 -9.61
N ALA A 151 -0.31 -15.17 -9.63
CA ALA A 151 0.46 -16.27 -9.05
C ALA A 151 0.78 -16.07 -7.56
N LEU A 152 0.42 -14.91 -6.98
CA LEU A 152 0.84 -14.55 -5.63
C LEU A 152 0.23 -15.54 -4.64
N ARG A 153 1.12 -16.22 -3.91
CA ARG A 153 0.77 -17.00 -2.72
C ARG A 153 1.03 -16.14 -1.50
N ILE A 154 -0.02 -15.94 -0.74
CA ILE A 154 0.03 -15.17 0.46
C ILE A 154 -0.17 -16.11 1.63
N LYS A 155 0.72 -15.96 2.60
CA LYS A 155 0.53 -16.48 3.94
C LYS A 155 -0.30 -15.49 4.73
N TYR A 156 -1.52 -15.89 5.06
CA TYR A 156 -2.47 -15.09 5.84
C TYR A 156 -2.44 -15.56 7.29
N ASP A 157 -2.50 -14.63 8.22
CA ASP A 157 -2.85 -14.90 9.62
C ASP A 157 -4.37 -14.80 9.72
N GLU A 158 -5.11 -15.89 9.46
CA GLU A 158 -6.58 -15.84 9.41
C GLU A 158 -7.19 -15.81 10.80
N ASP A 159 -6.51 -16.41 11.78
CA ASP A 159 -6.95 -16.46 13.17
C ASP A 159 -6.50 -15.25 14.01
N GLU A 160 -5.79 -14.29 13.38
CA GLU A 160 -5.27 -13.07 14.02
C GLU A 160 -4.38 -13.40 15.24
N SER A 161 -3.68 -14.54 15.20
CA SER A 161 -2.79 -15.00 16.28
C SER A 161 -1.43 -14.30 16.28
N GLY A 162 -1.06 -13.64 15.19
CA GLY A 162 0.26 -13.06 14.97
C GLY A 162 1.29 -14.07 14.44
N THR A 163 0.88 -15.30 14.10
CA THR A 163 1.74 -16.36 13.55
C THR A 163 1.06 -17.02 12.37
N ILE A 164 1.83 -17.40 11.33
CA ILE A 164 1.31 -18.20 10.21
C ILE A 164 1.52 -19.69 10.54
N ASP A 165 0.44 -20.45 10.62
CA ASP A 165 0.47 -21.89 10.73
C ASP A 165 0.65 -22.57 9.36
N SER A 166 1.07 -23.84 9.36
CA SER A 166 1.38 -24.59 8.12
C SER A 166 0.19 -24.76 7.17
N ASP A 167 -1.03 -24.55 7.67
CA ASP A 167 -2.28 -24.75 6.96
C ASP A 167 -2.82 -23.44 6.34
N GLU A 168 -2.17 -22.29 6.55
CA GLU A 168 -2.62 -20.95 6.15
C GLU A 168 -1.90 -20.41 4.89
N ASP A 169 -1.61 -21.28 3.92
CA ASP A 169 -1.02 -20.90 2.62
C ASP A 169 -2.10 -20.79 1.55
N GLU A 170 -2.48 -19.56 1.18
CA GLU A 170 -3.50 -19.32 0.17
C GLU A 170 -2.96 -18.69 -1.11
N THR A 171 -3.56 -19.06 -2.25
CA THR A 171 -3.20 -18.48 -3.56
C THR A 171 -4.22 -17.40 -3.94
N LEU A 172 -3.77 -16.17 -4.21
CA LEU A 172 -4.61 -15.07 -4.71
C LEU A 172 -5.03 -15.31 -6.17
N GLY A 173 -6.05 -16.14 -6.38
CA GLY A 173 -6.47 -16.45 -7.75
C GLY A 173 -7.59 -17.47 -7.88
N GLN A 174 -7.89 -18.23 -6.83
CA GLN A 174 -9.03 -19.13 -6.83
C GLN A 174 -10.30 -18.40 -6.38
N VAL A 175 -11.24 -18.20 -7.32
CA VAL A 175 -12.63 -17.94 -6.97
C VAL A 175 -13.20 -19.26 -6.47
N THR A 176 -13.20 -19.47 -5.16
CA THR A 176 -13.86 -20.62 -4.55
C THR A 176 -15.34 -20.29 -4.42
N LEU A 177 -16.19 -20.92 -5.24
CA LEU A 177 -17.63 -20.91 -5.04
C LEU A 177 -17.93 -21.73 -3.79
N VAL A 178 -18.22 -21.05 -2.68
CA VAL A 178 -18.74 -21.68 -1.47
C VAL A 178 -20.23 -21.98 -1.71
N ARG A 179 -20.62 -23.24 -1.50
CA ARG A 179 -22.00 -23.73 -1.69
C ARG A 179 -22.88 -23.41 -0.49
#